data_AF-A0A3P6BA97-F1
#
_entry.id   AF-A0A3P6BA97-F1
#
_cell.length_a   1.000
_cell.length_b   1.000
_cell.length_c   1.000
_cell.angle_alpha   90.00
_cell.angle_beta   90.00
_cell.angle_gamma   90.00
#
_symmetry.space_group_name_H-M   'P 1'
#
loop_
_entity.id
_entity.type
_entity.pdbx_description
1 polymer ?
#
loop_
_entity_poly.entity_id
_entity_poly.type
_entity_poly.pdbx_seq_one_letter_code
_entity_poly.pdbx_strand_id
1 'polypeptide(L)' 'MSTNKIVSLLKAIKPYKQGWRIQVKLVHSWRQKTIYGGDSLKLIFTDETAR' A
#
# COMPACT_ATOMS: atom_id res chain seq x y z
N MET A 1 -21.74 16.41 -2.47
CA MET A 1 -20.77 16.34 -3.59
C MET A 1 -19.79 15.22 -3.30
N SER A 2 -20.02 14.02 -3.84
CA SER A 2 -19.09 12.90 -3.70
C SER A 2 -17.85 13.21 -4.53
N THR A 3 -16.72 13.51 -3.89
CA THR A 3 -15.44 13.60 -4.59
C THR A 3 -15.09 12.19 -5.05
N ASN A 4 -15.25 11.93 -6.36
CA ASN A 4 -14.66 10.78 -7.02
C ASN A 4 -13.14 10.88 -6.85
N LYS A 5 -12.62 10.36 -5.74
CA LYS A 5 -11.18 10.34 -5.45
C LYS A 5 -10.53 9.44 -6.49
N ILE A 6 -9.67 10.04 -7.32
CA ILE A 6 -8.90 9.35 -8.35
C ILE A 6 -8.05 8.27 -7.67
N VAL A 7 -8.32 7.01 -7.99
CA VAL A 7 -7.51 5.86 -7.57
C VAL A 7 -6.37 5.73 -8.56
N SER A 8 -5.15 5.61 -8.04
CA SER A 8 -3.93 5.43 -8.82
C SER A 8 -3.53 3.95 -8.85
N LEU A 9 -3.00 3.50 -9.99
CA LEU A 9 -2.35 2.19 -10.10
C LEU A 9 -1.03 2.16 -9.32
N LEU A 10 -0.60 0.99 -8.85
CA LEU A 10 0.62 0.83 -8.08
C LEU A 10 1.86 1.34 -8.85
N LYS A 11 1.90 1.08 -10.17
CA LYS A 11 2.97 1.53 -11.08
C LYS A 11 3.11 3.07 -11.17
N ALA A 12 2.06 3.82 -10.86
CA ALA A 12 2.07 5.29 -10.91
C ALA A 12 2.63 5.93 -9.62
N ILE A 13 2.79 5.15 -8.54
CA ILE A 13 3.36 5.65 -7.29
C ILE A 13 4.86 5.87 -7.46
N LYS A 14 5.33 7.04 -7.06
CA LYS A 14 6.76 7.39 -7.04
C LYS A 14 7.19 7.77 -5.63
N PRO A 15 8.43 7.43 -5.21
CA PRO A 15 9.02 7.99 -4.01
C PRO A 15 8.90 9.53 -4.00
N TYR A 16 8.69 10.11 -2.83
CA TYR A 16 8.62 11.57 -2.59
C TYR A 16 7.43 12.34 -3.21
N LYS A 17 6.53 11.70 -3.98
CA LYS A 17 5.22 12.30 -4.28
C LYS A 17 4.31 12.17 -3.06
N GLN A 18 3.54 13.21 -2.76
CA GLN A 18 2.51 13.19 -1.71
C GLN A 18 1.12 13.10 -2.35
N GLY A 19 0.17 12.45 -1.65
CA GLY A 19 -1.24 12.45 -2.03
C GLY A 19 -1.65 11.44 -3.11
N TRP A 20 -1.45 10.15 -2.86
CA TRP A 20 -1.99 9.07 -3.69
C TRP A 20 -2.99 8.21 -2.91
N ARG A 21 -3.99 7.70 -3.62
CA ARG A 21 -4.92 6.69 -3.13
C ARG A 21 -4.80 5.48 -4.05
N ILE A 22 -4.58 4.31 -3.48
CA ILE A 22 -4.51 3.05 -4.23
C ILE A 22 -5.54 2.06 -3.70
N GLN A 23 -5.98 1.17 -4.58
CA GLN A 23 -6.83 0.04 -4.22
C GLN A 23 -6.03 -1.25 -4.42
N VAL A 24 -5.91 -2.02 -3.35
CA VAL A 24 -5.08 -3.22 -3.32
C VAL A 24 -5.76 -4.32 -2.50
N LYS A 25 -5.37 -5.57 -2.74
CA LYS A 25 -5.71 -6.74 -1.93
C LYS A 25 -4.49 -7.17 -1.13
N LEU A 26 -4.71 -7.60 0.12
CA LEU A 26 -3.66 -8.16 0.95
C LEU A 26 -3.39 -9.62 0.53
N VAL A 27 -2.13 -9.94 0.25
CA VAL A 27 -1.70 -11.30 -0.14
C VAL A 27 -1.12 -12.02 1.06
N HIS A 28 -0.26 -11.34 1.83
CA HIS A 28 0.42 -11.94 2.96
C HIS A 28 0.75 -10.88 4.02
N SER A 29 0.78 -11.32 5.28
CA SER A 29 1.10 -10.46 6.42
C SER A 29 1.88 -11.23 7.48
N TRP A 30 2.85 -10.58 8.10
CA TRP A 30 3.57 -11.15 9.24
C TRP A 30 3.99 -10.07 10.21
N ARG A 31 4.12 -10.44 11.48
CA ARG A 31 4.67 -9.56 12.51
C ARG A 31 6.18 -9.77 12.59
N GLN A 32 6.90 -8.68 12.72
CA GLN A 32 8.35 -8.70 12.93
C GLN A 32 8.69 -7.79 14.10
N LYS A 33 9.36 -8.35 15.11
CA LYS A 33 9.98 -7.58 16.16
C LYS A 33 11.29 -7.01 15.64
N THR A 34 11.43 -5.70 15.69
CA THR A 34 12.61 -4.98 15.22
C THR A 34 13.37 -4.42 16.41
N ILE A 35 14.70 -4.46 16.32
CA ILE A 35 15.61 -3.98 17.36
C ILE A 35 15.45 -2.48 17.65
N TYR A 36 15.05 -1.69 16.65
CA TYR A 36 14.92 -0.23 16.78
C TYR A 36 13.49 0.28 16.89
N GLY A 37 12.49 -0.50 16.47
CA GLY A 37 11.11 -0.03 16.29
C GLY A 37 10.05 -0.85 17.02
N GLY A 38 10.45 -1.83 17.83
CA GLY A 38 9.50 -2.71 18.52
C GLY A 38 8.74 -3.61 17.55
N ASP A 39 7.45 -3.83 17.80
CA ASP A 39 6.60 -4.69 16.97
C ASP A 39 6.13 -3.96 15.70
N SER A 40 6.50 -4.52 14.54
CA SER A 40 6.09 -4.04 13.22
C SER A 40 5.21 -5.07 12.52
N LEU A 41 4.25 -4.60 11.72
CA LEU A 41 3.44 -5.42 10.84
C LEU A 41 3.88 -5.18 9.40
N LYS A 42 4.36 -6.23 8.73
CA LYS A 42 4.72 -6.20 7.32
C LYS A 42 3.63 -6.84 6.49
N LEU A 43 3.34 -6.23 5.35
CA LEU A 43 2.23 -6.57 4.46
C LEU A 43 2.73 -6.63 3.02
N ILE A 44 2.31 -7.65 2.28
CA ILE A 44 2.47 -7.72 0.82
C ILE A 44 1.09 -7.53 0.20
N PHE A 45 1.00 -6.55 -0.67
CA PHE A 45 -0.23 -6.21 -1.37
C PHE A 45 -0.09 -6.48 -2.87
N THR A 46 -1.23 -6.70 -3.50
CA THR A 46 -1.35 -6.78 -4.96
C THR A 46 -2.42 -5.80 -5.43
N ASP A 47 -2.21 -5.14 -6.57
CA ASP A 47 -3.25 -4.35 -7.22
C ASP A 47 -4.02 -5.19 -8.24
N GLU A 48 -4.93 -4.55 -8.95
CA GLU A 48 -5.77 -5.18 -10.00
C GLU A 48 -4.98 -5.64 -11.24
N THR A 49 -3.73 -5.21 -11.37
CA THR A 49 -2.88 -5.53 -12.52
C THR A 49 -2.29 -6.94 -12.42
N ALA A 50 -2.20 -7.51 -11.22
CA ALA A 50 -1.80 -8.90 -11.05
C ALA A 50 -2.98 -9.82 -11.38
N ARG A 51 -2.95 -10.38 -12.59
CA ARG A 51 -3.80 -11.50 -13.00
C ARG A 51 -3.07 -12.81 -12.82
#